data_AF-A0A226GPA3-F1
#
_entry.id   AF-A0A226GPA3-F1
#
_cell.length_a   1.000
_cell.length_b   1.000
_cell.length_c   1.000
_cell.angle_alpha   90.00
_cell.angle_beta   90.00
_cell.angle_gamma   90.00
#
_symmetry.space_group_name_H-M   'P 1'
#
loop_
_entity.id
_entity.type
_entity.pdbx_description
1 polymer ?
#
loop_
_entity_poly.entity_id
_entity_poly.type
_entity_poly.pdbx_seq_one_letter_code
_entity_poly.pdbx_strand_id
1 'polypeptide(L)'
;MNFLLPYNKTHVIENITYKILKCRPIGIEKFLCGNETIRYILLPKINNVNLILIPMDCGDSPYRFYLLAIKNNKVISNLYVEGELFEPETMGNVERTNFSIDENGIIHVTTKVFIDNKIQSHNIKEFKINEDGTLN
;
A
#
# COMPACT_ATOMS: atom_id res chain seq x y z
N MET A 1 -10.35 -17.49 4.03
CA MET A 1 -9.70 -16.60 5.01
C MET A 1 -10.51 -15.31 5.09
N ASN A 2 -11.20 -15.08 6.20
CA ASN A 2 -11.82 -13.79 6.50
C ASN A 2 -10.74 -12.91 7.10
N PHE A 3 -10.30 -11.88 6.38
CA PHE A 3 -9.43 -10.86 6.94
C PHE A 3 -10.30 -9.95 7.82
N LEU A 4 -10.05 -9.96 9.12
CA LEU A 4 -10.71 -9.11 10.11
C LEU A 4 -9.83 -7.89 10.40
N LEU A 5 -10.47 -6.77 10.71
CA LEU A 5 -9.80 -5.63 11.32
C LEU A 5 -9.53 -5.91 12.80
N PRO A 6 -8.49 -5.31 13.41
CA PRO A 6 -7.51 -4.43 12.78
C PRO A 6 -6.51 -5.19 11.90
N TYR A 7 -5.95 -4.50 10.91
CA TYR A 7 -4.85 -4.98 10.09
C TYR A 7 -3.56 -4.27 10.50
N ASN A 8 -2.65 -4.99 11.16
CA ASN A 8 -1.35 -4.45 11.53
C ASN A 8 -0.27 -5.47 11.20
N LYS A 9 0.23 -5.42 9.96
CA LYS A 9 1.28 -6.30 9.46
C LYS A 9 2.23 -5.49 8.59
N THR A 10 3.51 -5.56 8.93
CA THR A 10 4.59 -5.19 8.01
C THR A 10 4.93 -6.41 7.17
N HIS A 11 5.07 -6.23 5.86
CA HIS A 11 5.32 -7.36 4.99
C HIS A 11 6.81 -7.56 4.75
N VAL A 12 7.28 -8.77 5.06
CA VAL A 12 8.62 -9.24 4.70
C VAL A 12 8.51 -9.85 3.31
N ILE A 13 9.03 -9.17 2.29
CA ILE A 13 8.78 -9.41 0.86
C ILE A 13 9.00 -10.87 0.48
N GLU A 14 10.06 -11.47 1.00
CA GLU A 14 10.50 -12.84 0.73
C GLU A 14 9.47 -13.90 1.19
N ASN A 15 8.61 -13.54 2.15
CA ASN A 15 7.64 -14.43 2.78
C ASN A 15 6.19 -14.13 2.39
N ILE A 16 5.96 -13.24 1.42
CA ILE A 16 4.60 -12.88 1.01
C ILE A 16 4.06 -13.89 0.01
N THR A 17 2.89 -14.44 0.30
CA THR A 17 2.09 -15.18 -0.68
C THR A 17 1.16 -14.24 -1.42
N TYR A 18 1.44 -14.00 -2.69
CA TYR A 18 0.61 -13.17 -3.55
C TYR A 18 -0.49 -13.97 -4.24
N LYS A 19 -1.63 -13.32 -4.48
CA LYS A 19 -2.65 -13.79 -5.42
C LYS A 19 -2.42 -13.13 -6.79
N ILE A 20 -2.87 -13.80 -7.85
CA ILE A 20 -2.89 -13.23 -9.20
C ILE A 20 -4.29 -12.70 -9.51
N LEU A 21 -4.36 -11.45 -9.93
CA LEU A 21 -5.60 -10.77 -10.28
C LEU A 21 -6.10 -11.25 -11.65
N LYS A 22 -7.15 -12.07 -11.66
CA LYS A 22 -7.71 -12.66 -12.89
C LYS A 22 -8.57 -11.68 -13.70
N CYS A 23 -9.40 -10.90 -13.02
CA CYS A 23 -10.22 -9.87 -13.65
C CYS A 23 -9.53 -8.53 -13.47
N ARG A 24 -9.35 -7.75 -14.55
CA ARG A 24 -8.71 -6.44 -14.48
C ARG A 24 -9.75 -5.35 -14.21
N PRO A 25 -9.75 -4.70 -13.03
CA PRO A 25 -10.57 -3.54 -12.78
C PRO A 25 -10.16 -2.39 -13.71
N ILE A 26 -11.11 -1.53 -14.07
CA ILE A 26 -10.82 -0.32 -14.84
C ILE A 26 -9.90 0.59 -14.02
N GLY A 27 -8.79 1.07 -14.60
CA GLY A 27 -7.82 1.95 -13.94
C GLY A 27 -6.60 1.22 -13.35
N ILE A 28 -6.58 -0.12 -13.39
CA ILE A 28 -5.51 -0.94 -12.80
C ILE A 28 -4.23 -0.94 -13.65
N GLU A 29 -4.34 -0.57 -14.93
CA GLU A 29 -3.26 -0.61 -15.91
C GLU A 29 -2.02 0.20 -15.50
N LYS A 30 -2.21 1.27 -14.72
CA LYS A 30 -1.13 2.11 -14.19
C LYS A 30 -0.18 1.38 -13.22
N PHE A 31 -0.63 0.24 -12.69
CA PHE A 31 0.13 -0.57 -11.71
C PHE A 31 0.68 -1.87 -12.32
N LEU A 32 0.60 -2.06 -13.64
CA LEU A 32 1.13 -3.25 -14.31
C LEU A 32 2.66 -3.30 -14.33
N CYS A 33 3.32 -2.14 -14.35
CA CYS A 33 4.79 -2.06 -14.46
C CYS A 33 5.36 -2.87 -15.65
N GLY A 34 4.64 -2.90 -16.78
CA GLY A 34 5.03 -3.66 -17.98
C GLY A 34 4.73 -5.17 -17.91
N ASN A 35 4.20 -5.68 -16.79
CA ASN A 35 3.84 -7.09 -16.65
C ASN A 35 2.48 -7.40 -17.28
N GLU A 36 2.28 -8.66 -17.67
CA GLU A 36 0.99 -9.14 -18.18
C GLU A 36 -0.03 -9.40 -17.06
N THR A 37 0.44 -9.69 -15.85
CA THR A 37 -0.42 -10.02 -14.71
C THR A 37 -0.09 -9.17 -13.51
N ILE A 38 -1.09 -8.90 -12.69
CA ILE A 38 -0.94 -8.16 -11.44
C ILE A 38 -1.00 -9.14 -10.27
N ARG A 39 0.05 -9.13 -9.47
CA ARG A 39 0.08 -9.82 -8.18
C ARG A 39 -0.40 -8.87 -7.08
N TYR A 40 -1.12 -9.39 -6.10
CA TYR A 40 -1.70 -8.56 -5.04
C TYR A 40 -1.85 -9.31 -3.72
N ILE A 41 -2.00 -8.56 -2.64
CA ILE A 41 -2.38 -9.04 -1.30
C ILE A 41 -3.80 -8.55 -1.02
N LEU A 42 -4.68 -9.45 -0.60
CA LEU A 42 -6.05 -9.09 -0.23
C LEU A 42 -6.07 -8.54 1.20
N LEU A 43 -6.75 -7.41 1.40
CA LEU A 43 -6.97 -6.80 2.71
C LEU A 43 -8.44 -6.97 3.16
N PRO A 44 -8.76 -6.69 4.45
CA PRO A 44 -10.14 -6.58 4.90
C PRO A 44 -10.95 -5.59 4.03
N LYS A 45 -12.22 -5.90 3.83
CA LYS A 45 -13.16 -5.02 3.13
C LYS A 45 -13.63 -3.92 4.09
N ILE A 46 -13.73 -2.68 3.61
CA ILE A 46 -14.28 -1.55 4.38
C ILE A 46 -15.42 -0.93 3.59
N ASN A 47 -16.59 -0.69 4.21
CA ASN A 47 -17.74 -0.03 3.57
C ASN A 47 -18.14 -0.64 2.21
N ASN A 48 -18.08 -1.97 2.09
CA ASN A 48 -18.31 -2.70 0.85
C ASN A 48 -17.35 -2.36 -0.31
N VAL A 49 -16.19 -1.74 -0.02
CA VAL A 49 -15.08 -1.45 -0.95
C VAL A 49 -13.99 -2.52 -0.78
N ASN A 50 -13.58 -3.15 -1.88
CA ASN A 50 -12.50 -4.13 -1.85
C ASN A 50 -11.16 -3.41 -1.76
N LEU A 51 -10.30 -3.86 -0.84
CA LEU A 51 -8.96 -3.31 -0.66
C LEU A 51 -7.92 -4.35 -1.02
N ILE A 52 -6.92 -3.94 -1.79
CA ILE A 52 -5.77 -4.76 -2.14
C ILE A 52 -4.47 -3.96 -2.01
N LEU A 53 -3.38 -4.64 -1.67
CA LEU A 53 -2.04 -4.11 -1.87
C LEU A 53 -1.49 -4.62 -3.19
N ILE A 54 -0.91 -3.72 -3.98
CA ILE A 54 -0.18 -4.06 -5.21
C ILE A 54 1.27 -3.62 -5.06
N PRO A 55 2.24 -4.52 -5.29
CA PRO A 55 3.64 -4.14 -5.34
C PRO A 55 3.87 -3.32 -6.61
N MET A 56 4.54 -2.17 -6.44
CA MET A 56 5.00 -1.37 -7.56
C MET A 56 6.36 -1.93 -8.01
N ASP A 57 6.32 -2.89 -8.92
CA ASP A 57 7.49 -3.66 -9.40
C ASP A 57 8.35 -2.89 -10.42
N CYS A 58 8.16 -1.58 -10.54
CA CYS A 58 8.91 -0.71 -11.42
C CYS A 58 9.32 0.57 -10.70
N GLY A 59 10.41 1.16 -11.18
CA GLY A 59 11.06 2.31 -10.56
C GLY A 59 12.28 1.92 -9.73
N ASP A 60 12.96 2.94 -9.22
CA ASP A 60 14.21 2.79 -8.47
C ASP A 60 13.94 2.76 -6.96
N SER A 61 13.28 1.69 -6.52
CA SER A 61 13.10 1.43 -5.09
C SER A 61 13.09 -0.06 -4.85
N PRO A 62 13.69 -0.52 -3.75
CA PRO A 62 13.76 -1.95 -3.44
C PRO A 62 12.35 -2.56 -3.31
N TYR A 63 11.38 -1.75 -2.86
CA TYR A 63 10.08 -2.22 -2.44
C TYR A 63 9.11 -1.08 -2.19
N ARG A 64 7.92 -1.17 -2.80
CA ARG A 64 6.80 -0.25 -2.56
C ARG A 64 5.46 -0.96 -2.74
N PHE A 65 4.52 -0.74 -1.83
CA PHE A 65 3.13 -1.12 -1.95
C PHE A 65 2.21 0.10 -2.04
N TYR A 66 1.28 -0.02 -2.98
CA TYR A 66 0.11 0.84 -3.03
C TYR A 66 -1.12 0.07 -2.57
N LEU A 67 -1.90 0.70 -1.68
CA LEU A 67 -3.25 0.27 -1.36
C LEU A 67 -4.19 0.81 -2.44
N LEU A 68 -5.00 -0.08 -3.02
CA LEU A 68 -6.05 0.30 -3.96
C LEU A 68 -7.43 0.05 -3.37
N ALA A 69 -8.31 1.05 -3.52
CA ALA A 69 -9.72 0.93 -3.24
C ALA A 69 -10.48 0.59 -4.53
N ILE A 70 -11.11 -0.59 -4.58
CA ILE A 70 -11.81 -1.10 -5.75
C ILE A 70 -13.29 -1.27 -5.44
N LYS A 71 -14.14 -0.58 -6.21
CA LYS A 71 -15.60 -0.70 -6.14
C LYS A 71 -16.15 -0.88 -7.56
N ASN A 72 -17.14 -1.76 -7.71
CA ASN A 72 -17.80 -2.03 -9.00
C ASN A 72 -16.81 -2.30 -10.16
N ASN A 73 -15.79 -3.11 -9.90
CA ASN A 73 -14.73 -3.44 -10.88
C ASN A 73 -13.96 -2.22 -11.44
N LYS A 74 -13.84 -1.14 -10.65
CA LYS A 74 -13.05 0.04 -10.97
C LYS A 74 -12.16 0.43 -9.79
N VAL A 75 -10.92 0.83 -10.07
CA VAL A 75 -10.04 1.48 -9.09
C VAL A 75 -10.58 2.88 -8.84
N ILE A 76 -11.04 3.16 -7.62
CA ILE A 76 -11.60 4.45 -7.24
C ILE A 76 -10.51 5.38 -6.72
N SER A 77 -9.64 4.85 -5.85
CA SER A 77 -8.53 5.60 -5.26
C SER A 77 -7.34 4.68 -4.99
N ASN A 78 -6.19 5.29 -4.75
CA ASN A 78 -4.95 4.61 -4.41
C ASN A 78 -4.13 5.43 -3.42
N LEU A 79 -3.29 4.76 -2.64
CA LEU A 79 -2.44 5.36 -1.62
C LEU A 79 -1.11 4.60 -1.51
N TYR A 80 0.01 5.31 -1.47
CA TYR A 80 1.29 4.74 -1.09
C TYR A 80 1.30 4.48 0.41
N VAL A 81 1.52 3.23 0.83
CA VAL A 81 1.30 2.80 2.22
C VAL A 81 2.45 2.03 2.85
N GLU A 82 3.34 1.44 2.05
CA GLU A 82 4.47 0.68 2.57
C GLU A 82 5.63 0.70 1.59
N GLY A 83 6.86 0.85 2.07
CA GLY A 83 8.01 0.84 1.19
C GLY A 83 9.25 1.45 1.81
N GLU A 84 10.35 1.34 1.07
CA GLU A 84 11.59 2.05 1.34
C GLU A 84 11.96 2.93 0.14
N LEU A 85 12.40 4.14 0.41
CA LEU A 85 12.96 5.06 -0.58
C LEU A 85 14.36 5.49 -0.13
N PHE A 86 15.31 5.36 -1.05
CA PHE A 86 16.68 5.84 -0.89
C PHE A 86 16.87 7.08 -1.74
N GLU A 87 17.27 8.19 -1.14
CA GLU A 87 17.55 9.42 -1.87
C GLU A 87 19.07 9.54 -2.08
N PRO A 88 19.60 9.23 -3.28
CA PRO A 88 21.03 9.15 -3.54
C PRO A 88 21.75 10.50 -3.31
N GLU A 89 21.06 11.62 -3.50
CA GLU A 89 21.60 12.97 -3.32
C GLU A 89 21.84 13.34 -1.85
N THR A 90 21.32 12.56 -0.90
CA THR A 90 21.32 12.91 0.53
C THR A 90 22.24 12.05 1.40
N MET A 91 23.20 11.33 0.79
CA MET A 91 24.23 10.53 1.49
C MET A 91 23.65 9.50 2.48
N GLY A 92 22.65 8.72 2.05
CA GLY A 92 22.18 7.58 2.83
C GLY A 92 20.93 7.84 3.68
N ASN A 93 20.17 8.89 3.39
CA ASN A 93 18.84 9.02 3.97
C ASN A 93 17.94 7.91 3.46
N VAL A 94 17.27 7.23 4.39
CA VAL A 94 16.29 6.19 4.10
C VAL A 94 14.94 6.67 4.60
N GLU A 95 13.96 6.73 3.72
CA GLU A 95 12.57 6.88 4.11
C GLU A 95 11.94 5.48 4.21
N ARG A 96 11.34 5.16 5.35
CA ARG A 96 10.55 3.94 5.54
C ARG A 96 9.11 4.29 5.82
N THR A 97 8.23 3.74 5.01
CA THR A 97 6.78 3.88 5.15
C THR A 97 6.19 2.54 5.54
N ASN A 98 5.26 2.55 6.48
CA ASN A 98 4.42 1.40 6.82
C ASN A 98 3.00 1.87 7.10
N PHE A 99 2.07 0.92 7.13
CA PHE A 99 0.69 1.23 7.44
C PHE A 99 0.04 0.20 8.35
N SER A 100 -1.05 0.63 8.97
CA SER A 100 -2.02 -0.24 9.60
C SER A 100 -3.44 0.24 9.30
N ILE A 101 -4.41 -0.61 9.55
CA ILE A 101 -5.83 -0.28 9.50
C ILE A 101 -6.42 -0.64 10.85
N ASP A 102 -7.03 0.32 11.53
CA ASP A 102 -7.60 0.09 12.85
C ASP A 102 -8.97 -0.62 12.78
N GLU A 103 -9.56 -0.87 13.94
CA GLU A 103 -10.88 -1.50 14.11
C GLU A 103 -12.02 -0.70 13.48
N ASN A 104 -11.85 0.62 13.32
CA ASN A 104 -12.82 1.51 12.68
C ASN A 104 -12.58 1.65 11.17
N GLY A 105 -11.56 0.97 10.63
CA GLY A 105 -11.20 1.03 9.22
C GLY A 105 -10.41 2.30 8.85
N ILE A 106 -9.85 3.02 9.81
CA ILE A 106 -8.96 4.15 9.53
C ILE A 106 -7.58 3.62 9.17
N ILE A 107 -7.04 4.10 8.04
CA ILE A 107 -5.71 3.74 7.57
C ILE A 107 -4.72 4.71 8.18
N HIS A 108 -3.76 4.18 8.93
CA HIS A 108 -2.67 4.93 9.53
C HIS A 108 -1.41 4.68 8.71
N VAL A 109 -0.92 5.70 7.99
CA VAL A 109 0.35 5.63 7.25
C VAL A 109 1.42 6.35 8.05
N THR A 110 2.45 5.61 8.45
CA THR A 110 3.59 6.12 9.20
C THR A 110 4.81 6.16 8.31
N THR A 111 5.39 7.36 8.15
CA THR A 111 6.66 7.56 7.44
C THR A 111 7.73 8.03 8.41
N LYS A 112 8.90 7.39 8.36
CA LYS A 112 10.08 7.75 9.15
C LYS A 112 11.26 8.00 8.22
N VAL A 113 11.93 9.13 8.39
CA VAL A 113 13.19 9.44 7.70
C VAL A 113 14.34 9.17 8.64
N PHE A 114 15.30 8.38 8.16
CA PHE A 114 16.51 8.02 8.88
C PHE A 114 17.71 8.72 8.23
N ILE A 115 18.53 9.38 9.05
CA ILE A 115 19.84 9.93 8.67
C ILE A 115 20.86 9.37 9.65
N ASP A 116 21.95 8.76 9.15
CA ASP A 116 22.93 8.05 9.97
C ASP A 116 22.30 7.04 10.95
N ASN A 117 21.32 6.27 10.46
CA ASN A 117 20.53 5.31 11.25
C ASN A 117 19.72 5.90 12.42
N LYS A 118 19.57 7.23 12.50
CA LYS A 118 18.75 7.90 13.51
C LYS A 118 17.48 8.48 12.88
N ILE A 119 16.35 8.32 13.56
CA ILE A 119 15.08 8.92 13.14
C ILE A 119 15.22 10.45 13.25
N GLN A 120 15.12 11.14 12.12
CA GLN A 120 15.10 12.60 12.07
C GLN A 120 13.68 13.14 11.98
N SER A 121 12.79 12.40 11.33
CA SER A 121 11.39 12.78 11.24
C SER A 121 10.49 11.56 11.37
N HIS A 122 9.30 11.83 11.88
CA HIS A 122 8.23 10.86 12.05
C HIS A 122 6.93 11.57 11.71
N ASN A 123 6.27 11.12 10.64
CA ASN A 123 4.99 11.65 10.21
C ASN A 123 3.95 10.53 10.20
N ILE A 124 2.76 10.83 10.71
CA ILE A 124 1.61 9.94 10.68
C ILE A 124 0.52 10.67 9.93
N LYS A 125 -0.07 9.99 8.95
CA LYS A 125 -1.26 10.46 8.24
C LYS A 125 -2.37 9.43 8.39
N GLU A 126 -3.55 9.91 8.68
CA GLU A 126 -4.74 9.11 8.78
C GLU A 126 -5.58 9.30 7.52
N PHE A 127 -6.14 8.22 7.02
CA PHE A 127 -7.04 8.25 5.86
C PHE A 127 -8.29 7.43 6.14
N LYS A 128 -9.42 7.93 5.67
CA LYS A 128 -10.70 7.23 5.73
C LYS A 128 -11.16 6.84 4.33
N ILE A 129 -11.57 5.58 4.17
CA ILE A 129 -12.23 5.12 2.96
C ILE A 129 -13.73 5.41 3.07
N ASN A 130 -14.22 6.28 2.19
CA ASN A 130 -15.64 6.56 2.07
C ASN A 130 -16.38 5.39 1.41
N GLU A 131 -17.70 5.37 1.54
CA GLU A 131 -18.53 4.31 0.96
C GLU A 131 -18.37 4.20 -0.56
N ASP A 132 -18.09 5.30 -1.25
CA ASP A 132 -17.86 5.32 -2.70
C ASP A 132 -16.47 4.80 -3.11
N GLY A 133 -15.56 4.59 -2.15
CA GLY A 133 -14.18 4.15 -2.36
C GLY A 133 -13.16 5.28 -2.48
N THR A 134 -13.56 6.56 -2.31
CA THR A 134 -12.61 7.68 -2.21
C THR A 134 -11.88 7.67 -0.87
N LEU A 135 -10.69 8.28 -0.85
CA LEU A 135 -9.85 8.44 0.34
C LEU A 135 -9.82 9.92 0.73
N ASN A 136 -10.05 10.21 2.01
CA ASN A 136 -9.93 11.53 2.63
C ASN A 136 -8.93 11.48 3.78
#